data_AF-A0AAU8GVB5-F1
#
_entry.id   AF-A0AAU8GVB5-F1
#
_cell.length_a   1.000
_cell.length_b   1.000
_cell.length_c   1.000
_cell.angle_alpha   90.00
_cell.angle_beta   90.00
_cell.angle_gamma   90.00
#
_symmetry.space_group_name_H-M   'P 1'
#
loop_
_entity.id
_entity.type
_entity.pdbx_description
1 polymer ?
#
loop_
_entity_poly.entity_id
_entity_poly.type
_entity_poly.pdbx_seq_one_letter_code
_entity_poly.pdbx_strand_id
1 'polypeptide(L)'
;MEYVNDFVYFVVKPLEDGKHIYCSGVNLTKFAPITKGRHRLGQNPAVKGLQSLNNDIRAIIIENKATPETVKNLFCQYVKPIKEDLWYTESFLILNYSESLGEKIKNYAPSELLRKMFRAMLINEPVFDAFSPEKLQDYLYGLIQKLS
;
A
#
# COMPACT_ATOMS: atom_id res chain seq x y z
N MET A 1 11.11 8.62 0.35
CA MET A 1 10.67 7.45 1.16
C MET A 1 10.45 6.24 0.26
N GLU A 2 10.85 5.05 0.72
CA GLU A 2 10.66 3.78 0.00
C GLU A 2 10.35 2.62 0.96
N TYR A 3 9.31 1.86 0.65
CA TYR A 3 8.87 0.64 1.33
C TYR A 3 8.44 -0.36 0.26
N VAL A 4 9.18 -1.46 0.09
CA VAL A 4 8.94 -2.41 -1.00
C VAL A 4 9.20 -3.83 -0.50
N ASN A 5 8.30 -4.75 -0.82
CA ASN A 5 8.49 -6.19 -0.68
C ASN A 5 7.67 -6.94 -1.75
N ASP A 6 7.63 -8.27 -1.67
CA ASP A 6 6.93 -9.10 -2.67
C ASP A 6 5.40 -8.84 -2.75
N PHE A 7 4.81 -8.38 -1.65
CA PHE A 7 3.36 -8.21 -1.51
C PHE A 7 2.89 -6.79 -1.81
N VAL A 8 3.66 -5.79 -1.39
CA VAL A 8 3.25 -4.39 -1.39
C VAL A 8 4.42 -3.47 -1.70
N TYR A 9 4.09 -2.30 -2.23
CA TYR A 9 5.01 -1.17 -2.20
C TYR A 9 4.30 0.13 -1.84
N PHE A 10 5.03 1.02 -1.17
CA PHE A 10 4.69 2.41 -0.91
C PHE A 10 5.95 3.24 -1.15
N VAL A 11 5.90 4.13 -2.12
CA VAL A 11 7.07 4.85 -2.62
C VAL A 11 6.71 6.31 -2.80
N VAL A 12 7.56 7.20 -2.30
CA VAL A 12 7.52 8.63 -2.62
C VAL A 12 8.85 9.04 -3.24
N LYS A 13 8.80 9.54 -4.48
CA LYS A 13 9.97 10.02 -5.22
C LYS A 13 9.76 11.47 -5.65
N PRO A 14 10.83 12.29 -5.71
CA PRO A 14 10.74 13.62 -6.28
C PRO A 14 10.43 13.54 -7.78
N LEU A 15 9.70 14.53 -8.26
CA LEU A 15 9.51 14.88 -9.67
C LEU A 15 10.09 16.27 -9.95
N GLU A 16 9.97 16.73 -11.19
CA GLU A 16 10.23 18.12 -11.58
C GLU A 16 9.32 19.10 -10.79
N ASP A 17 9.77 20.36 -10.71
CA ASP A 17 9.04 21.47 -10.05
C ASP A 17 8.75 21.30 -8.56
N GLY A 18 9.59 20.56 -7.83
CA GLY A 18 9.46 20.38 -6.38
C GLY A 18 8.25 19.52 -5.96
N LYS A 19 7.57 18.90 -6.92
CA LYS A 19 6.49 17.95 -6.68
C LYS A 19 7.06 16.59 -6.33
N HIS A 20 6.30 15.77 -5.62
CA HIS A 20 6.63 14.38 -5.38
C HIS A 20 5.52 13.47 -5.91
N ILE A 21 5.88 12.31 -6.44
CA ILE A 21 4.91 11.27 -6.77
C ILE A 21 4.85 10.28 -5.63
N TYR A 22 3.64 10.04 -5.12
CA TYR A 22 3.33 8.87 -4.31
C TYR A 22 2.81 7.76 -5.20
N CYS A 23 3.36 6.57 -4.98
CA CYS A 23 3.06 5.34 -5.68
C CYS A 23 2.82 4.23 -4.66
N SER A 24 1.68 3.56 -4.77
CA SER A 24 1.39 2.38 -3.97
C SER A 24 0.87 1.24 -4.81
N GLY A 25 1.07 0.01 -4.33
CA GLY A 25 0.58 -1.16 -5.03
C GLY A 25 0.51 -2.38 -4.15
N VAL A 26 -0.38 -3.28 -4.54
CA VAL A 26 -0.56 -4.61 -3.95
C VAL A 26 -0.44 -5.67 -5.03
N ASN A 27 0.33 -6.73 -4.73
CA ASN A 27 0.52 -7.87 -5.59
C ASN A 27 -0.66 -8.84 -5.44
N LEU A 28 -1.55 -8.85 -6.42
CA LEU A 28 -2.74 -9.69 -6.39
C LEU A 28 -2.41 -11.17 -6.52
N THR A 29 -1.33 -11.53 -7.24
CA THR A 29 -0.86 -12.92 -7.31
C THR A 29 -0.42 -13.41 -5.93
N LYS A 30 0.40 -12.62 -5.22
CA LYS A 30 0.92 -12.99 -3.89
C LYS A 30 -0.15 -12.96 -2.81
N PHE A 31 -1.12 -12.05 -2.90
CA PHE A 31 -2.25 -12.02 -1.97
C PHE A 31 -3.32 -13.08 -2.27
N ALA A 32 -3.34 -13.70 -3.45
CA ALA A 32 -4.38 -14.65 -3.84
C ALA A 32 -4.59 -15.79 -2.82
N PRO A 33 -3.56 -16.45 -2.25
CA PRO A 33 -3.77 -17.50 -1.24
C PRO A 33 -4.46 -16.98 0.03
N ILE A 34 -4.22 -15.72 0.40
CA ILE A 34 -4.85 -15.09 1.57
C ILE A 34 -6.30 -14.69 1.25
N THR A 35 -6.55 -14.15 0.05
CA THR A 35 -7.88 -13.60 -0.30
C THR A 35 -8.85 -14.63 -0.90
N LYS A 36 -8.35 -15.78 -1.39
CA LYS A 36 -9.16 -16.81 -2.07
C LYS A 36 -10.39 -17.21 -1.25
N GLY A 37 -11.56 -17.19 -1.88
CA GLY A 37 -12.84 -17.51 -1.22
C GLY A 37 -13.36 -16.44 -0.25
N ARG A 38 -12.65 -15.31 -0.10
CA ARG A 38 -12.99 -14.22 0.83
C ARG A 38 -13.34 -12.91 0.09
N HIS A 39 -13.63 -13.01 -1.20
CA HIS A 39 -14.13 -11.92 -2.03
C HIS A 39 -15.63 -11.78 -1.75
N ARG A 40 -16.03 -10.76 -0.98
CA ARG A 40 -17.42 -10.59 -0.55
C ARG A 40 -18.31 -10.08 -1.67
N LEU A 41 -18.62 -8.78 -1.69
CA LEU A 41 -19.46 -8.13 -2.69
C LEU A 41 -18.76 -8.05 -4.07
N GLY A 42 -18.11 -9.12 -4.51
CA GLY A 42 -17.32 -9.20 -5.74
C GLY A 42 -16.00 -8.42 -5.72
N GLN A 43 -15.62 -7.79 -4.61
CA GLN A 43 -14.40 -6.97 -4.53
C GLN A 43 -13.24 -7.75 -3.91
N ASN A 44 -12.07 -7.69 -4.55
CA ASN A 44 -10.83 -8.23 -4.00
C ASN A 44 -10.43 -7.41 -2.75
N PRO A 45 -10.28 -8.04 -1.57
CA PRO A 45 -9.91 -7.36 -0.33
C PRO A 45 -8.61 -6.55 -0.43
N ALA A 46 -7.60 -7.03 -1.18
CA ALA A 46 -6.34 -6.32 -1.37
C ALA A 46 -6.55 -5.01 -2.17
N VAL A 47 -7.32 -5.06 -3.25
CA VAL A 47 -7.68 -3.88 -4.06
C VAL A 47 -8.45 -2.86 -3.22
N LYS A 48 -9.54 -3.31 -2.56
CA LYS A 48 -10.38 -2.42 -1.78
C LYS A 48 -9.64 -1.86 -0.55
N GLY A 49 -8.76 -2.67 0.04
CA GLY A 49 -7.85 -2.27 1.10
C GLY A 49 -6.93 -1.13 0.67
N LEU A 50 -6.27 -1.27 -0.49
CA LEU A 50 -5.38 -0.22 -1.02
C LEU A 50 -6.13 1.08 -1.31
N GLN A 51 -7.29 1.01 -1.96
CA GLN A 51 -8.14 2.18 -2.25
C GLN A 51 -8.53 2.92 -0.97
N SER A 52 -8.97 2.17 0.05
CA SER A 52 -9.34 2.76 1.33
C SER A 52 -8.14 3.34 2.06
N LEU A 53 -7.00 2.68 2.02
CA LEU A 53 -5.76 3.20 2.61
C LEU A 53 -5.33 4.49 1.94
N ASN A 54 -5.37 4.58 0.60
CA ASN A 54 -4.95 5.78 -0.10
C ASN A 54 -5.82 7.01 0.23
N ASN A 55 -7.10 6.82 0.58
CA ASN A 55 -7.91 7.91 1.13
C ASN A 55 -7.37 8.39 2.48
N ASP A 56 -6.95 7.48 3.36
CA ASP A 56 -6.35 7.84 4.65
C ASP A 56 -4.98 8.51 4.46
N ILE A 57 -4.16 8.03 3.51
CA ILE A 57 -2.88 8.67 3.18
C ILE A 57 -3.11 10.11 2.70
N ARG A 58 -4.14 10.36 1.87
CA ARG A 58 -4.50 11.72 1.45
C ARG A 58 -4.91 12.59 2.65
N ALA A 59 -5.66 12.04 3.61
CA ALA A 59 -5.99 12.75 4.84
C ALA A 59 -4.71 13.08 5.65
N ILE A 60 -3.80 12.11 5.82
CA ILE A 60 -2.51 12.30 6.49
C ILE A 60 -1.69 13.41 5.81
N ILE A 61 -1.66 13.44 4.49
CA ILE A 61 -0.94 14.48 3.72
C ILE A 61 -1.51 15.86 4.04
N ILE A 62 -2.84 16.01 4.00
CA ILE A 62 -3.53 17.28 4.29
C ILE A 62 -3.26 17.74 5.74
N GLU A 63 -3.34 16.83 6.71
CA GLU A 63 -3.03 17.10 8.12
C GLU A 63 -1.59 17.58 8.33
N ASN A 64 -0.68 17.21 7.43
CA ASN A 64 0.75 17.54 7.50
C ASN A 64 1.12 18.72 6.60
N LYS A 65 0.14 19.58 6.28
CA LYS A 65 0.32 20.83 5.50
C LYS A 65 0.86 20.62 4.08
N ALA A 66 0.70 19.41 3.55
CA ALA A 66 0.98 19.07 2.17
C ALA A 66 -0.33 18.95 1.37
N THR A 67 -0.24 18.94 0.03
CA THR A 67 -1.44 18.87 -0.82
C THR A 67 -1.38 17.67 -1.75
N PRO A 68 -2.34 16.73 -1.68
CA PRO A 68 -2.45 15.65 -2.63
C PRO A 68 -3.15 16.13 -3.91
N GLU A 69 -2.54 15.95 -5.08
CA GLU A 69 -3.16 16.24 -6.38
C GLU A 69 -3.40 14.96 -7.17
N THR A 70 -4.63 14.77 -7.66
CA THR A 70 -4.96 13.64 -8.55
C THR A 70 -4.68 14.03 -9.99
N VAL A 71 -3.81 13.26 -10.66
CA VAL A 71 -3.46 13.46 -12.06
C VAL A 71 -3.89 12.23 -12.86
N LYS A 72 -4.56 12.45 -14.00
CA LYS A 72 -4.92 11.35 -14.91
C LYS A 72 -3.66 10.81 -15.57
N ASN A 73 -3.59 9.48 -15.76
CA ASN A 73 -2.48 8.80 -16.44
C ASN A 73 -1.11 8.99 -15.75
N LEU A 74 -1.11 9.14 -14.42
CA LEU A 74 0.12 9.18 -13.64
C LEU A 74 0.62 7.75 -13.39
N PHE A 75 1.70 7.35 -14.06
CA PHE A 75 2.20 5.98 -13.98
C PHE A 75 3.35 5.82 -12.99
N CYS A 76 3.30 4.76 -12.18
CA CYS A 76 4.39 4.35 -11.28
C CYS A 76 5.51 3.57 -12.00
N GLN A 77 5.79 3.93 -13.25
CA GLN A 77 6.74 3.24 -14.14
C GLN A 77 8.19 3.22 -13.64
N TYR A 78 8.52 4.07 -12.67
CA TYR A 78 9.84 4.11 -12.02
C TYR A 78 10.01 3.10 -10.89
N VAL A 79 8.92 2.46 -10.43
CA VAL A 79 8.98 1.36 -9.47
C VAL A 79 9.29 0.09 -10.26
N LYS A 80 10.59 -0.21 -10.45
CA LYS A 80 11.08 -1.40 -11.15
C LYS A 80 11.73 -2.42 -10.19
N PRO A 81 11.69 -3.73 -10.48
CA PRO A 81 10.88 -4.40 -11.49
C PRO A 81 9.74 -5.16 -10.82
N ILE A 82 8.52 -4.66 -10.99
CA ILE A 82 7.28 -5.39 -10.79
C ILE A 82 7.23 -6.50 -11.88
N LYS A 83 7.94 -7.62 -11.69
CA LYS A 83 8.03 -8.71 -12.67
C LYS A 83 6.86 -9.68 -12.51
N GLU A 84 6.31 -10.11 -13.64
CA GLU A 84 5.50 -11.33 -13.88
C GLU A 84 4.16 -11.48 -13.13
N ASP A 85 3.99 -10.81 -11.99
CA ASP A 85 2.79 -10.86 -11.17
C ASP A 85 1.75 -9.81 -11.57
N LEU A 86 0.49 -10.05 -11.20
CA LEU A 86 -0.59 -9.09 -11.36
C LEU A 86 -0.58 -8.10 -10.20
N TRP A 87 -0.31 -6.83 -10.49
CA TRP A 87 -0.31 -5.76 -9.49
C TRP A 87 -1.48 -4.81 -9.70
N TYR A 88 -2.14 -4.44 -8.59
CA TYR A 88 -3.04 -3.30 -8.56
C TYR A 88 -2.29 -2.10 -7.99
N THR A 89 -2.28 -1.00 -8.73
CA THR A 89 -1.43 0.16 -8.43
C THR A 89 -2.24 1.44 -8.40
N GLU A 90 -1.87 2.35 -7.51
CA GLU A 90 -2.44 3.69 -7.44
C GLU A 90 -1.35 4.74 -7.26
N SER A 91 -1.64 5.96 -7.71
CA SER A 91 -0.69 7.06 -7.69
C SER A 91 -1.39 8.40 -7.53
N PHE A 92 -0.68 9.37 -6.95
CA PHE A 92 -1.05 10.77 -6.95
C PHE A 92 0.18 11.63 -6.65
N LEU A 93 0.09 12.94 -6.91
CA LEU A 93 1.15 13.87 -6.59
C LEU A 93 1.00 14.43 -5.17
N ILE A 94 2.11 14.80 -4.57
CA ILE A 94 2.22 15.49 -3.29
C ILE A 94 2.98 16.79 -3.51
N LEU A 95 2.33 17.91 -3.25
CA LEU A 95 2.96 19.22 -3.11
C LEU A 95 3.39 19.44 -1.66
N ASN A 96 4.51 20.14 -1.46
CA ASN A 96 5.08 20.44 -0.13
C ASN A 96 5.39 19.16 0.68
N TYR A 97 5.91 18.13 0.02
CA TYR A 97 6.36 16.91 0.70
C TYR A 97 7.51 17.22 1.67
N SER A 98 7.52 16.52 2.80
CA SER A 98 8.60 16.53 3.78
C SER A 98 9.00 15.09 4.13
N GLU A 99 10.24 14.89 4.56
CA GLU A 99 10.69 13.55 4.97
C GLU A 99 9.94 13.02 6.20
N SER A 100 9.51 13.90 7.11
CA SER A 100 8.68 13.49 8.26
C SER A 100 7.31 12.96 7.84
N LEU A 101 6.70 13.53 6.80
CA LEU A 101 5.49 12.99 6.18
C LEU A 101 5.75 11.62 5.56
N GLY A 102 6.87 11.47 4.85
CA GLY A 102 7.33 10.19 4.31
C GLY A 102 7.41 9.10 5.37
N GLU A 103 8.11 9.37 6.48
CA GLU A 103 8.24 8.42 7.59
C GLU A 103 6.90 8.09 8.27
N LYS A 104 6.01 9.09 8.41
CA LYS A 104 4.65 8.85 8.92
C LYS A 104 3.87 7.89 8.03
N ILE A 105 3.91 8.09 6.70
CA ILE A 105 3.27 7.19 5.73
C ILE A 105 3.90 5.80 5.81
N LYS A 106 5.23 5.71 5.84
CA LYS A 106 5.99 4.44 5.88
C LYS A 106 5.62 3.57 7.09
N ASN A 107 5.42 4.19 8.26
CA ASN A 107 5.08 3.47 9.49
C ASN A 107 3.59 3.11 9.58
N TYR A 108 2.71 3.92 8.98
CA TYR A 108 1.26 3.73 9.03
C TYR A 108 0.73 2.77 7.96
N ALA A 109 1.16 2.96 6.72
CA ALA A 109 0.56 2.33 5.54
C ALA A 109 0.54 0.79 5.57
N PRO A 110 1.65 0.10 5.91
CA PRO A 110 1.70 -1.36 5.81
C PRO A 110 0.74 -2.05 6.78
N SER A 111 0.76 -1.62 8.04
CA SER A 111 -0.11 -2.16 9.09
C SER A 111 -1.57 -1.82 8.83
N GLU A 112 -1.87 -0.58 8.43
CA GLU A 112 -3.25 -0.18 8.17
C GLU A 112 -3.85 -0.91 6.97
N LEU A 113 -3.06 -1.15 5.90
CA LEU A 113 -3.51 -1.97 4.78
C LEU A 113 -4.01 -3.34 5.27
N LEU A 114 -3.20 -4.03 6.08
CA LEU A 114 -3.57 -5.34 6.61
C LEU A 114 -4.81 -5.29 7.48
N ARG A 115 -4.95 -4.29 8.36
CA ARG A 115 -6.16 -4.13 9.19
C ARG A 115 -7.41 -4.01 8.33
N LYS A 116 -7.37 -3.17 7.30
CA LYS A 116 -8.51 -2.98 6.38
C LYS A 116 -8.82 -4.27 5.61
N MET A 117 -7.79 -4.94 5.10
CA MET A 117 -7.93 -6.21 4.38
C MET A 117 -8.52 -7.30 5.28
N PHE A 118 -7.97 -7.51 6.48
CA PHE A 118 -8.40 -8.56 7.40
C PHE A 118 -9.82 -8.31 7.90
N ARG A 119 -10.16 -7.05 8.19
CA ARG A 119 -11.54 -6.65 8.51
C ARG A 119 -12.50 -6.97 7.37
N ALA A 120 -12.14 -6.68 6.12
CA ALA A 120 -12.97 -7.01 4.96
C ALA A 120 -13.14 -8.53 4.77
N MET A 121 -12.14 -9.32 5.16
CA MET A 121 -12.14 -10.78 5.07
C MET A 121 -12.72 -11.49 6.31
N LEU A 122 -13.03 -10.76 7.39
CA LEU A 122 -13.32 -11.30 8.74
C LEU A 122 -12.23 -12.23 9.27
N ILE A 123 -10.97 -11.92 8.99
CA ILE A 123 -9.83 -12.62 9.57
C ILE A 123 -9.51 -11.96 10.91
N ASN A 124 -9.49 -12.75 11.98
CA ASN A 124 -9.12 -12.30 13.32
C ASN A 124 -7.65 -12.61 13.61
N GLU A 125 -6.74 -12.01 12.84
CA GLU A 125 -5.30 -12.10 13.04
C GLU A 125 -4.76 -10.77 13.59
N PRO A 126 -3.84 -10.81 14.56
CA PRO A 126 -3.25 -9.60 15.08
C PRO A 126 -2.40 -8.89 14.02
N VAL A 127 -2.55 -7.57 13.92
CA VAL A 127 -1.72 -6.74 13.03
C VAL A 127 -0.88 -5.80 13.89
N PHE A 128 0.42 -6.01 13.87
CA PHE A 128 1.39 -5.18 14.58
C PHE A 128 1.65 -3.86 13.82
N ASP A 129 2.05 -2.82 14.55
CA ASP A 129 2.41 -1.52 13.99
C ASP A 129 3.83 -1.52 13.40
N ALA A 130 4.05 -0.64 12.42
CA ALA A 130 5.37 -0.27 11.90
C ALA A 130 6.23 -1.48 11.46
N PHE A 131 5.66 -2.43 10.72
CA PHE A 131 6.43 -3.52 10.12
C PHE A 131 7.55 -2.96 9.23
N SER A 132 8.77 -3.48 9.35
CA SER A 132 9.74 -3.36 8.26
C SER A 132 9.27 -4.16 7.04
N PRO A 133 9.73 -3.83 5.82
CA PRO A 133 9.32 -4.56 4.62
C PRO A 133 9.53 -6.07 4.71
N GLU A 134 10.66 -6.51 5.30
CA GLU A 134 11.02 -7.91 5.46
C GLU A 134 10.11 -8.59 6.50
N LYS A 135 9.89 -7.96 7.66
CA LYS A 135 9.01 -8.50 8.69
C LYS A 135 7.57 -8.64 8.22
N LEU A 136 7.07 -7.69 7.43
CA LEU A 136 5.74 -7.80 6.83
C LEU A 136 5.67 -8.98 5.85
N GLN A 137 6.70 -9.13 5.02
CA GLN A 137 6.78 -10.21 4.05
C GLN A 137 6.78 -11.58 4.74
N ASP A 138 7.65 -11.76 5.75
CA ASP A 138 7.72 -13.00 6.53
C ASP A 138 6.40 -13.30 7.24
N TYR A 139 5.77 -12.27 7.82
CA TYR A 139 4.46 -12.39 8.46
C TYR A 139 3.39 -12.88 7.47
N LEU A 140 3.34 -12.30 6.26
CA LEU A 140 2.36 -12.69 5.24
C LEU A 140 2.62 -14.10 4.69
N TYR A 141 3.89 -14.49 4.50
CA TYR A 141 4.21 -15.87 4.14
C TYR A 141 3.82 -16.87 5.23
N GLY A 142 4.06 -16.55 6.50
CA GLY A 142 3.58 -17.36 7.63
C GLY A 142 2.06 -17.47 7.68
N LEU A 143 1.34 -16.38 7.39
CA LEU A 143 -0.11 -16.40 7.31
C LEU A 143 -0.62 -17.29 6.17
N ILE A 144 0.04 -17.27 5.00
CA ILE A 144 -0.31 -18.17 3.90
C ILE A 144 -0.18 -19.63 4.32
N GLN A 145 0.90 -20.00 5.01
CA GLN A 145 1.09 -21.36 5.51
C GLN A 145 0.00 -21.78 6.50
N LYS A 146 -0.46 -20.85 7.34
CA LYS A 146 -1.54 -21.09 8.32
C LYS A 146 -2.93 -21.24 7.68
N LEU A 147 -3.17 -20.55 6.56
CA LEU A 147 -4.46 -20.54 5.86
C LEU A 147 -4.58 -21.58 4.74
N SER A 148 -3.48 -22.24 4.38
CA SER A 148 -3.42 -23.35 3.41
C SER A 148 -3.87 -24.65 4.03
#